data_AF-A0A2S0JL71-F1
#
_entry.id   AF-A0A2S0JL71-F1
#
_cell.length_a   1.000
_cell.length_b   1.000
_cell.length_c   1.000
_cell.angle_alpha   90.00
_cell.angle_beta   90.00
_cell.angle_gamma   90.00
#
_symmetry.space_group_name_H-M   'P 1'
#
loop_
_entity.id
_entity.type
_entity.pdbx_description
1 polymer ?
#
loop_
_entity_poly.entity_id
_entity_poly.type
_entity_poly.pdbx_seq_one_letter_code
_entity_poly.pdbx_strand_id
1 'polypeptide(L)' 'MNHKIIAYVEELEAALMNQMEDHNEENLLFSIASNLIAQDKAQYNNVCQAYEVVKHHIVGIH' A
#
# COMPACT_ATOMS: atom_id res chain seq x y z
N MET A 1 15.32 6.50 4.85
CA MET A 1 14.03 6.30 4.16
C MET A 1 13.41 7.67 3.90
N ASN A 2 12.81 7.91 2.73
CA ASN A 2 12.22 9.21 2.37
C ASN A 2 10.91 9.42 3.14
N HIS A 3 10.67 10.62 3.70
CA HIS A 3 9.44 10.94 4.45
C HIS A 3 8.16 10.67 3.66
N LYS A 4 8.19 10.85 2.33
CA LYS A 4 7.04 10.53 1.47
C LYS A 4 6.74 9.03 1.44
N ILE A 5 7.77 8.19 1.43
CA ILE A 5 7.58 6.73 1.41
C ILE A 5 6.95 6.27 2.72
N ILE A 6 7.38 6.83 3.86
CA ILE A 6 6.79 6.50 5.18
C ILE A 6 5.30 6.87 5.21
N ALA A 7 4.94 8.06 4.72
CA ALA A 7 3.53 8.46 4.65
C ALA A 7 2.69 7.51 3.79
N TYR A 8 3.20 7.06 2.63
CA TYR A 8 2.47 6.09 1.81
C TYR A 8 2.42 4.69 2.43
N VAL A 9 3.42 4.29 3.24
CA VAL A 9 3.36 3.03 3.99
C VAL A 9 2.21 3.08 4.98
N GLU A 10 2.12 4.15 5.78
CA GLU A 10 1.03 4.33 6.75
C GLU A 10 -0.35 4.38 6.06
N GLU A 11 -0.44 5.08 4.92
CA GLU A 11 -1.69 5.18 4.14
C GLU A 11 -2.12 3.83 3.55
N LEU A 12 -1.18 3.06 2.99
CA LEU A 12 -1.44 1.73 2.47
C LEU A 12 -1.85 0.75 3.58
N GLU A 13 -1.20 0.78 4.74
CA GLU A 13 -1.54 -0.07 5.88
C GLU A 13 -2.94 0.26 6.43
N ALA A 14 -3.27 1.53 6.60
CA ALA A 14 -4.58 1.96 7.07
C ALA A 14 -5.70 1.59 6.09
N ALA A 15 -5.49 1.80 4.78
CA ALA A 15 -6.45 1.42 3.75
C ALA A 15 -6.65 -0.10 3.70
N LEU A 16 -5.56 -0.86 3.83
CA LEU A 16 -5.61 -2.32 3.84
C LEU A 16 -6.39 -2.83 5.06
N MET A 17 -6.11 -2.34 6.27
CA MET A 17 -6.84 -2.75 7.47
C MET A 17 -8.35 -2.47 7.37
N ASN A 18 -8.72 -1.29 6.88
CA ASN A 18 -10.14 -0.93 6.69
C ASN A 18 -10.84 -1.85 5.67
N GLN A 19 -10.15 -2.22 4.58
CA GLN A 19 -10.77 -3.00 3.51
C GLN A 19 -10.69 -4.51 3.74
N MET A 20 -9.77 -5.00 4.57
CA MET A 20 -9.71 -6.41 4.99
C MET A 20 -10.93 -6.81 5.82
N GLU A 21 -11.54 -5.88 6.57
CA GLU A 21 -12.78 -6.15 7.32
C GLU A 21 -13.99 -6.34 6.40
N ASP A 22 -13.98 -5.70 5.23
CA ASP A 22 -15.14 -5.63 4.32
C ASP A 22 -15.06 -6.63 3.15
N HIS A 23 -13.87 -7.00 2.66
CA HIS A 23 -13.73 -7.84 1.47
C HIS A 23 -12.51 -8.79 1.50
N ASN A 24 -12.76 -10.06 1.15
CA ASN A 24 -11.76 -11.12 1.01
C ASN A 24 -11.16 -11.13 -0.43
N GLU A 25 -10.63 -9.99 -0.89
CA GLU A 25 -10.02 -9.89 -2.22
C GLU A 25 -8.54 -10.31 -2.20
N GLU A 26 -8.20 -11.26 -3.08
CA GLU A 26 -6.87 -11.88 -3.16
C GLU A 26 -5.74 -10.94 -3.63
N ASN A 27 -6.02 -9.65 -3.88
CA ASN A 27 -5.04 -8.66 -4.35
C ASN A 27 -5.30 -7.25 -3.79
N LEU A 28 -5.92 -7.15 -2.61
CA LEU A 28 -6.40 -5.89 -2.04
C LEU A 28 -5.31 -4.79 -1.97
N LEU A 29 -4.10 -5.15 -1.51
CA LEU A 29 -2.97 -4.21 -1.45
C LEU A 29 -2.59 -3.65 -2.83
N PHE A 30 -2.63 -4.50 -3.86
CA PHE A 30 -2.32 -4.09 -5.24
C PHE A 30 -3.37 -3.11 -5.77
N SER A 31 -4.66 -3.36 -5.48
CA SER A 31 -5.76 -2.47 -5.87
C SER A 31 -5.63 -1.09 -5.21
N ILE A 32 -5.32 -1.04 -3.91
CA ILE A 32 -5.11 0.21 -3.17
C ILE A 32 -3.93 1.00 -3.75
N ALA A 33 -2.77 0.36 -3.92
CA ALA A 33 -1.58 1.01 -4.49
C ALA A 33 -1.82 1.51 -5.92
N SER A 34 -2.53 0.73 -6.75
CA SER A 34 -2.87 1.12 -8.11
C SER A 34 -3.77 2.37 -8.13
N ASN A 35 -4.72 2.48 -7.19
CA ASN A 35 -5.58 3.65 -7.08
C ASN A 35 -4.80 4.91 -6.67
N LEU A 36 -3.85 4.80 -5.73
CA LEU A 36 -3.00 5.93 -5.32
C LEU A 36 -2.13 6.44 -6.49
N ILE A 37 -1.57 5.52 -7.29
CA ILE A 37 -0.80 5.87 -8.48
C ILE A 37 -1.67 6.53 -9.54
N ALA A 38 -2.92 6.08 -9.69
CA ALA A 38 -3.86 6.66 -10.65
C ALA A 38 -4.22 8.12 -10.33
N GLN A 39 -4.23 8.49 -9.04
CA GLN A 39 -4.49 9.86 -8.60
C GLN A 39 -3.30 10.80 -8.89
N ASP A 40 -2.07 10.34 -8.71
CA ASP A 40 -0.87 11.11 -9.05
C ASP A 40 0.28 10.21 -9.53
N LYS A 41 0.49 10.21 -10.85
CA LYS A 41 1.56 9.43 -11.48
C LYS A 41 2.96 9.86 -11.06
N ALA A 42 3.17 11.08 -10.56
CA ALA A 42 4.47 11.52 -10.07
C ALA A 42 4.91 10.76 -8.81
N GLN A 43 3.96 10.10 -8.13
CA GLN A 43 4.18 9.36 -6.89
C GLN A 43 4.50 7.89 -7.13
N TYR A 44 4.48 7.43 -8.39
CA TYR A 44 4.68 6.02 -8.78
C TYR A 44 5.84 5.35 -8.02
N ASN A 45 7.04 5.95 -8.07
CA ASN A 45 8.22 5.38 -7.42
C ASN A 45 8.11 5.30 -5.89
N ASN A 46 7.41 6.25 -5.25
CA ASN A 46 7.24 6.25 -3.80
C ASN A 46 6.19 5.23 -3.38
N VAL A 47 5.08 5.15 -4.11
CA VAL A 47 3.99 4.19 -3.85
C VAL A 47 4.45 2.76 -4.10
N CYS A 48 5.22 2.49 -5.17
CA CYS A 48 5.79 1.16 -5.40
C CYS A 48 6.77 0.73 -4.29
N GLN A 49 7.60 1.65 -3.79
CA GLN A 49 8.47 1.35 -2.66
C GLN A 49 7.69 1.08 -1.38
N ALA A 50 6.66 1.88 -1.10
CA ALA A 50 5.78 1.66 0.04
C ALA A 50 5.02 0.33 -0.07
N TYR A 51 4.54 -0.02 -1.26
CA TYR A 51 3.88 -1.28 -1.55
C TYR A 51 4.75 -2.50 -1.19
N GLU A 52 6.03 -2.52 -1.61
CA GLU A 52 6.91 -3.64 -1.27
C GLU A 52 7.18 -3.72 0.24
N VAL A 53 7.28 -2.58 0.93
CA VAL A 53 7.42 -2.55 2.41
C VAL A 53 6.20 -3.16 3.08
N VAL A 54 4.99 -2.72 2.72
CA VAL A 54 3.74 -3.21 3.31
C VAL A 54 3.52 -4.69 2.97
N LYS A 55 3.80 -5.10 1.72
CA LYS A 55 3.76 -6.52 1.31
C LYS A 55 4.72 -7.37 2.15
N HIS A 56 5.94 -6.88 2.38
CA HIS A 56 6.90 -7.56 3.25
C HIS A 56 6.44 -7.63 4.71
N HIS A 57 5.75 -6.60 5.23
CA HIS A 57 5.14 -6.66 6.56
C HIS A 57 4.08 -7.76 6.63
N ILE A 58 3.16 -7.84 5.66
CA ILE A 58 2.10 -8.86 5.63
C ILE A 58 2.67 -10.27 5.50
N VAL A 59 3.62 -10.48 4.59
CA VAL A 59 4.24 -11.80 4.36
C VAL A 59 5.15 -12.19 5.51
N GLY A 60 5.85 -11.25 6.14
CA GLY A 60 6.71 -11.50 7.30
C GLY A 60 5.98 -11.74 8.62
N ILE A 61 4.66 -11.49 8.66
CA ILE A 61 3.78 -11.85 9.79
C ILE A 61 3.34 -13.33 9.70
N HIS A 62 3.51 -14.00 8.54
CA HIS A 62 3.20 -15.41 8.32
C HIS A 62 4.45 -16.30 8.44
#